data_AF-A0A529I9A9-F1
#
_entry.id   AF-A0A529I9A9-F1
#
_cell.length_a   1.000
_cell.length_b   1.000
_cell.length_c   1.000
_cell.angle_alpha   90.00
_cell.angle_beta   90.00
_cell.angle_gamma   90.00
#
_symmetry.space_group_name_H-M   'P 1'
#
loop_
_entity.id
_entity.type
_entity.pdbx_description
1 polymer ?
#
loop_
_entity_poly.entity_id
_entity_poly.type
_entity_poly.pdbx_seq_one_letter_code
_entity_poly.pdbx_strand_id
1 'polypeptide(L)' 'MKPLPEIRLLPTRPALDARPLAKRVGLIILATDHTSEPDFHRMVASERIGVYVARIPYKNPTTPENLRRMQPELE' A
#
# COMPACT_ATOMS: atom_id res chain seq x y z
N MET A 1 30.72 4.39 -23.76
CA MET A 1 29.85 4.80 -22.63
C MET A 1 28.64 5.50 -23.20
N LYS A 2 27.41 5.20 -22.73
CA LYS A 2 26.24 6.01 -23.07
C LYS A 2 26.40 7.39 -22.42
N PRO A 3 26.10 8.49 -23.12
CA PRO A 3 26.09 9.81 -22.52
C PRO A 3 25.07 9.85 -21.37
N LEU A 4 25.42 10.55 -20.30
CA LEU A 4 24.51 10.78 -19.18
C LEU A 4 23.34 11.67 -19.64
N PRO A 5 22.12 11.48 -19.12
CA PRO A 5 20.99 12.33 -19.44
C PRO A 5 21.25 13.76 -18.96
N GLU A 6 20.85 14.74 -19.78
CA GLU A 6 20.85 16.15 -19.40
C GLU A 6 19.71 16.41 -18.41
N ILE A 7 20.03 16.88 -17.20
CA ILE A 7 19.04 17.21 -16.15
C ILE A 7 18.82 18.72 -16.16
N ARG A 8 17.56 19.15 -16.35
CA ARG A 8 17.16 20.57 -16.31
C ARG A 8 16.25 20.83 -15.12
N LEU A 9 16.58 21.86 -14.34
CA LEU A 9 15.73 22.38 -13.26
C LEU A 9 14.83 23.47 -13.82
N LEU A 10 13.51 23.30 -13.65
CA LEU A 10 12.54 24.33 -14.00
C LEU A 10 12.24 25.18 -12.75
N PRO A 11 12.08 26.50 -12.89
CA PRO A 11 11.80 27.40 -11.76
C PRO A 11 10.36 27.26 -11.24
N THR A 12 9.49 26.58 -11.97
CA THR A 12 8.08 26.39 -11.65
C THR A 12 7.86 25.10 -10.88
N ARG A 13 7.03 25.17 -9.83
CA ARG A 13 6.56 23.96 -9.16
C ARG A 13 5.56 23.22 -10.06
N PRO A 14 5.65 21.89 -10.16
CA PRO A 14 4.64 21.13 -10.88
C PRO A 14 3.28 21.29 -10.20
N ALA A 15 2.23 21.42 -11.01
CA ALA A 15 0.87 21.34 -10.50
C ALA A 15 0.62 19.90 -10.03
N LEU A 16 0.09 19.76 -8.81
CA LEU A 16 -0.27 18.46 -8.24
C LEU A 16 -1.78 18.32 -8.28
N ASP A 17 -2.26 17.12 -8.61
CA ASP A 17 -3.67 16.80 -8.47
C ASP A 17 -4.06 16.85 -7.00
N ALA A 18 -5.09 17.64 -6.66
CA ALA A 18 -5.63 17.67 -5.30
C ALA A 18 -6.10 16.28 -4.84
N ARG A 19 -6.51 15.44 -5.80
CA ARG A 19 -6.92 14.05 -5.57
C ARG A 19 -6.60 13.18 -6.78
N PRO A 20 -5.42 12.54 -6.82
CA PRO A 20 -5.00 11.74 -7.98
C PRO A 20 -5.85 10.48 -8.20
N LEU A 21 -6.54 9.99 -7.16
CA LEU A 21 -7.37 8.78 -7.23
C LEU A 21 -8.78 9.07 -6.69
N ALA A 22 -9.79 8.67 -7.46
CA ALA A 22 -11.19 8.93 -7.15
C ALA A 22 -11.58 8.32 -5.79
N LYS A 23 -11.09 7.11 -5.50
CA LYS A 23 -11.31 6.40 -4.23
C LYS A 23 -10.01 5.82 -3.69
N ARG A 24 -9.99 5.53 -2.40
CA ARG A 24 -8.86 4.92 -1.70
C ARG A 24 -9.37 3.82 -0.80
N VAL A 25 -8.65 2.70 -0.76
CA VAL A 25 -8.93 1.55 0.10
C VAL A 25 -7.66 1.26 0.90
N GLY A 26 -7.81 1.18 2.23
CA GLY A 26 -6.77 0.72 3.13
C GLY A 26 -6.95 -0.77 3.41
N LEU A 27 -5.88 -1.55 3.30
CA LEU A 27 -5.82 -2.95 3.71
C LEU A 27 -4.92 -3.07 4.93
N ILE A 28 -5.39 -3.77 5.96
CA ILE A 28 -4.55 -4.21 7.08
C ILE A 28 -4.36 -5.72 6.89
N ILE A 29 -3.13 -6.14 6.62
CA ILE A 29 -2.79 -7.55 6.37
C ILE A 29 -1.66 -8.00 7.28
N LEU A 30 -1.46 -9.31 7.37
CA LEU A 30 -0.35 -9.88 8.14
C LEU A 30 0.98 -9.62 7.43
N ALA A 31 2.06 -9.46 8.20
CA ALA A 31 3.40 -9.24 7.66
C ALA A 31 3.89 -10.37 6.74
N THR A 32 3.36 -11.59 6.93
CA THR A 32 3.68 -12.77 6.12
C THR A 32 2.69 -13.01 4.97
N ASP A 33 1.70 -12.13 4.81
CA ASP A 33 0.78 -12.19 3.67
C ASP A 33 1.38 -11.43 2.48
N HIS A 34 1.76 -12.19 1.46
CA HIS A 34 2.35 -11.69 0.23
C HIS A 34 1.40 -11.77 -0.97
N THR A 35 0.14 -12.19 -0.78
CA THR A 35 -0.82 -12.45 -1.87
C THR A 35 -2.00 -11.49 -1.85
N SER A 36 -2.48 -11.08 -0.68
CA SER A 36 -3.69 -10.26 -0.59
C SER A 36 -3.60 -8.91 -1.30
N GLU A 37 -2.44 -8.25 -1.26
CA GLU A 37 -2.23 -6.96 -1.96
C GLU A 37 -2.37 -7.09 -3.50
N PRO A 38 -1.56 -7.92 -4.18
CA PRO A 38 -1.69 -8.07 -5.63
C PRO A 38 -3.03 -8.68 -6.06
N ASP A 39 -3.62 -9.58 -5.27
CA ASP A 39 -4.93 -10.17 -5.57
C ASP A 39 -6.05 -9.14 -5.45
N PHE A 40 -6.05 -8.32 -4.40
CA PHE A 40 -7.01 -7.24 -4.26
C PHE A 40 -6.87 -6.22 -5.40
N HIS A 41 -5.64 -5.90 -5.79
CA HIS A 41 -5.38 -5.03 -6.92
C HIS A 41 -5.93 -5.60 -8.23
N ARG A 42 -5.75 -6.90 -8.47
CA ARG A 42 -6.16 -7.58 -9.70
C ARG A 42 -7.66 -7.84 -9.77
N MET A 43 -8.29 -8.22 -8.66
CA MET A 43 -9.67 -8.74 -8.65
C MET A 43 -10.71 -7.69 -8.27
N VAL A 44 -10.33 -6.69 -7.48
CA VAL A 44 -11.27 -5.75 -6.85
C VAL A 44 -10.98 -4.30 -7.23
N ALA A 45 -9.71 -3.90 -7.25
CA ALA A 45 -9.35 -2.53 -7.57
C ALA A 45 -9.47 -2.24 -9.07
N SER A 46 -9.84 -1.01 -9.39
CA SER A 46 -9.70 -0.44 -10.74
C SER A 46 -8.60 0.62 -10.72
N GLU A 47 -8.15 1.08 -11.89
CA GLU A 47 -7.14 2.15 -12.01
C GLU A 47 -7.52 3.45 -11.28
N ARG A 48 -8.81 3.64 -10.96
CA ARG A 48 -9.32 4.82 -10.23
C ARG A 48 -9.29 4.66 -8.70
N ILE A 49 -8.90 3.48 -8.19
CA ILE A 49 -8.86 3.15 -6.76
C ILE A 49 -7.41 2.99 -6.32
N GLY A 50 -6.97 3.83 -5.39
CA GLY A 50 -5.69 3.64 -4.71
C GLY A 50 -5.79 2.58 -3.63
N VAL A 51 -4.93 1.57 -3.69
CA VAL A 51 -4.78 0.54 -2.66
C VAL A 51 -3.56 0.88 -1.81
N TYR A 52 -3.74 0.92 -0.48
CA TYR A 52 -2.69 1.23 0.48
C TYR A 52 -2.68 0.17 1.56
N VAL A 53 -1.51 -0.36 1.91
CA VAL A 53 -1.40 -1.53 2.77
C VAL A 53 -0.57 -1.21 4.01
N ALA A 54 -1.15 -1.47 5.18
CA ALA A 54 -0.45 -1.55 6.46
C ALA A 54 -0.27 -3.03 6.83
N ARG A 55 0.94 -3.40 7.28
CA ARG A 55 1.27 -4.78 7.65
C ARG A 55 1.49 -4.88 9.15
N ILE A 56 0.76 -5.77 9.81
CA ILE A 56 0.89 -6.03 11.25
C ILE A 56 1.69 -7.32 11.52
N PRO A 57 2.43 -7.41 12.64
CA PRO A 57 3.20 -8.60 12.98
C PRO A 57 2.31 -9.86 13.05
N TYR A 58 2.79 -10.97 12.51
CA TYR A 58 2.11 -12.26 12.64
C TYR A 58 2.57 -13.00 13.89
N LYS A 59 1.64 -13.44 14.74
CA LYS A 59 1.95 -14.29 15.92
C LYS A 59 1.62 -15.75 15.65
N ASN A 60 2.66 -16.59 15.55
CA ASN A 60 2.57 -18.04 15.41
C ASN A 60 2.60 -18.72 16.80
N PRO A 61 1.81 -19.78 17.09
CA PRO A 61 0.80 -20.42 16.24
C PRO A 61 -0.44 -19.56 16.01
N THR A 62 -1.04 -19.66 14.82
CA THR A 62 -2.35 -19.04 14.48
C THR A 62 -3.46 -19.70 15.28
N THR A 63 -3.66 -19.24 16.51
CA THR A 63 -4.82 -19.59 17.32
C THR A 63 -5.75 -18.39 17.44
N PRO A 64 -7.07 -18.61 17.59
CA PRO A 64 -8.01 -17.52 17.85
C PRO A 64 -7.58 -16.61 19.01
N GLU A 65 -6.99 -17.20 20.06
CA GLU A 65 -6.50 -16.47 21.23
C GLU A 65 -5.32 -15.55 20.88
N ASN A 66 -4.36 -16.04 20.09
CA ASN A 66 -3.21 -15.25 19.66
C ASN A 66 -3.62 -14.13 18.70
N LEU A 67 -4.57 -14.38 17.80
CA LEU A 67 -5.13 -13.35 16.93
C LEU A 67 -5.86 -12.27 17.73
N ARG A 68 -6.68 -12.63 18.73
CA ARG A 68 -7.31 -11.64 19.62
C ARG A 68 -6.30 -10.78 20.37
N ARG A 69 -5.16 -11.37 20.78
CA ARG A 69 -4.07 -10.63 21.44
C ARG A 69 -3.32 -9.67 20.50
N MET A 70 -3.55 -9.74 19.19
CA MET A 70 -3.01 -8.80 18.22
C MET A 70 -3.90 -7.56 18.03
N GLN A 71 -5.07 -7.48 18.69
CA GLN A 71 -5.96 -6.32 18.65
C GLN A 71 -5.25 -4.97 18.90
N PRO A 72 -4.28 -4.85 19.83
CA PRO A 72 -3.57 -3.58 20.05
C PRO A 72 -2.77 -3.07 18.84
N GLU A 73 -2.46 -3.93 17.86
CA GLU A 73 -1.77 -3.53 16.62
C GLU A 73 -2.73 -2.86 15.61
N LEU A 74 -4.03 -2.76 15.93
CA LEU A 74 -5.07 -2.18 15.08
C LEU A 74 -5.56 -0.80 15.56
N GLU A 75 -5.14 -0.35 16.74
CA GLU A 75 -5.48 0.96 17.32
C GLU A 75 -4.45 2.03 16.94
#